data_AF-A0A519PSJ9-F1
#
_entry.id   AF-A0A519PSJ9-F1
#
_cell.length_a   1.000
_cell.length_b   1.000
_cell.length_c   1.000
_cell.angle_alpha   90.00
_cell.angle_beta   90.00
_cell.angle_gamma   90.00
#
_symmetry.space_group_name_H-M   'P 1'
#
loop_
_entity.id
_entity.type
_entity.pdbx_description
1 polymer ?
#
loop_
_entity_poly.entity_id
_entity_poly.type
_entity_poly.pdbx_seq_one_letter_code
_entity_poly.pdbx_strand_id
1 'polypeptide(L)' 'VLYAASRKRTIQAIDPTAVEATDRLGGSLALALEGARRGARMVRVHDVRETVQALKVQAAVMAAG' A
#
# COMPACT_ATOMS: atom_id res chain seq x y z
N VAL A 1 12.97 0.92 9.03
CA VAL A 1 12.92 1.22 7.58
C VAL A 1 11.68 2.04 7.28
N LEU A 2 11.84 3.10 6.49
CA LEU A 2 10.75 3.85 5.86
C LEU A 2 10.49 3.26 4.46
N TYR A 3 9.24 2.93 4.16
CA TYR A 3 8.83 2.39 2.86
C TYR A 3 7.89 3.36 2.13
N ALA A 4 8.22 3.71 0.87
CA ALA A 4 7.53 4.78 0.13
C ALA A 4 7.23 4.36 -1.32
N ALA A 5 6.19 3.53 -1.48
CA ALA A 5 5.79 2.97 -2.77
C ALA A 5 4.45 3.51 -3.32
N SER A 6 3.76 4.38 -2.59
CA SER A 6 2.46 4.92 -3.00
C SER A 6 2.55 5.67 -4.33
N ARG A 7 1.62 5.35 -5.25
CA ARG A 7 1.43 5.91 -6.60
C ARG A 7 2.65 5.86 -7.54
N LYS A 8 3.68 5.07 -7.21
CA LYS A 8 4.89 4.95 -8.02
C LYS A 8 4.60 4.32 -9.38
N ARG A 9 5.36 4.73 -10.40
CA ARG A 9 5.30 4.18 -11.77
C ARG A 9 5.50 2.66 -11.86
N THR A 10 6.14 2.06 -10.86
CA THR A 10 6.26 0.60 -10.76
C THR A 10 4.90 -0.09 -10.73
N ILE A 11 3.87 0.56 -10.16
CA ILE A 11 2.50 0.04 -10.18
C ILE A 11 1.96 0.05 -11.62
N GLN A 12 2.16 1.14 -12.37
CA GLN A 12 1.77 1.21 -13.79
C GLN A 12 2.52 0.18 -14.65
N ALA A 13 3.78 -0.11 -14.33
CA ALA A 13 4.54 -1.14 -15.04
C ALA A 13 3.95 -2.55 -14.84
N ILE A 14 3.18 -2.78 -13.78
CA ILE A 14 2.49 -4.05 -13.48
C ILE A 14 1.05 -4.01 -13.99
N ASP A 15 0.36 -2.88 -13.81
CA ASP A 15 -0.97 -2.59 -14.34
C ASP A 15 -0.90 -1.42 -15.34
N PRO A 16 -0.76 -1.72 -16.65
CA PRO A 16 -0.64 -0.70 -17.69
C PRO A 16 -1.86 0.22 -17.80
N THR A 17 -3.02 -0.18 -17.23
CA THR A 17 -4.25 0.62 -17.26
C THR A 17 -4.26 1.72 -16.20
N ALA A 18 -3.40 1.63 -15.18
CA ALA A 18 -3.24 2.64 -14.13
C ALA A 18 -2.37 3.83 -14.60
N VAL A 19 -2.83 4.47 -15.68
CA VAL A 19 -2.13 5.54 -16.40
C VAL A 19 -1.87 6.72 -15.48
N GLU A 20 -2.90 7.20 -14.78
CA GLU A 20 -2.78 8.32 -13.86
C GLU A 20 -2.27 7.87 -12.48
N ALA A 21 -1.63 8.79 -11.77
CA ALA A 21 -1.15 8.49 -10.42
C ALA A 21 -2.29 8.09 -9.46
N THR A 22 -3.49 8.62 -9.69
CA THR A 22 -4.73 8.33 -8.92
C THR A 22 -5.28 6.93 -9.16
N ASP A 23 -5.02 6.32 -10.31
CA ASP A 23 -5.51 4.96 -10.64
C ASP A 23 -4.76 3.88 -9.83
N ARG A 24 -3.63 4.25 -9.23
CA ARG A 24 -2.69 3.34 -8.57
C ARG A 24 -3.01 3.08 -7.11
N LEU A 25 -4.23 3.40 -6.65
CA LEU A 25 -4.63 3.19 -5.26
C LEU A 25 -4.50 1.71 -4.85
N GLY A 26 -5.09 0.80 -5.64
CA GLY A 26 -5.05 -0.64 -5.36
C GLY A 26 -3.61 -1.17 -5.20
N GLY A 27 -2.73 -0.87 -6.15
CA GLY A 27 -1.32 -1.24 -6.07
C GLY A 27 -0.57 -0.58 -4.92
N SER A 28 -0.92 0.66 -4.57
CA SER A 28 -0.31 1.38 -3.44
C SER A 28 -0.65 0.71 -2.11
N LEU A 29 -1.92 0.32 -1.93
CA LEU A 29 -2.38 -0.41 -0.75
C LEU A 29 -1.68 -1.76 -0.65
N ALA A 30 -1.64 -2.52 -1.75
CA ALA A 30 -0.98 -3.83 -1.78
C ALA A 30 0.49 -3.74 -1.34
N LEU A 31 1.24 -2.76 -1.86
CA LEU A 31 2.64 -2.57 -1.51
C LEU A 31 2.81 -2.09 -0.05
N ALA A 32 1.93 -1.22 0.46
CA ALA A 32 1.98 -0.77 1.85
C ALA A 32 1.72 -1.92 2.84
N LEU A 33 0.71 -2.75 2.57
CA LEU A 33 0.37 -3.93 3.36
C LEU A 33 1.50 -4.95 3.37
N GLU A 34 2.11 -5.23 2.22
CA GLU A 34 3.24 -6.15 2.14
C GLU A 34 4.50 -5.58 2.81
N GLY A 35 4.75 -4.27 2.66
CA GLY A 35 5.83 -3.60 3.38
C GLY A 35 5.69 -3.72 4.89
N ALA A 36 4.48 -3.51 5.44
CA ALA A 36 4.18 -3.70 6.85
C ALA A 36 4.40 -5.15 7.29
N ARG A 37 3.91 -6.13 6.52
CA ARG A 37 4.09 -7.57 6.78
C ARG A 37 5.57 -7.98 6.79
N ARG A 38 6.40 -7.32 5.97
CA ARG A 38 7.87 -7.51 5.94
C ARG A 38 8.64 -6.70 6.99
N GLY A 39 7.95 -6.02 7.91
CA GLY A 39 8.57 -5.33 9.05
C GLY A 39 8.92 -3.86 8.80
N ALA A 40 8.40 -3.23 7.74
CA ALA A 40 8.51 -1.77 7.62
C ALA A 40 7.85 -1.10 8.82
N ARG A 41 8.60 -0.23 9.51
CA ARG A 41 8.14 0.50 10.70
C ARG A 41 7.41 1.79 10.36
N MET A 42 7.54 2.26 9.11
CA MET A 42 6.90 3.48 8.63
C MET A 42 6.59 3.34 7.14
N VAL A 43 5.42 3.84 6.72
CA VAL A 43 5.02 3.95 5.32
C VAL A 43 4.70 5.40 4.97
N ARG A 44 5.17 5.89 3.81
CA ARG A 44 4.80 7.21 3.27
C ARG A 44 3.80 7.03 2.14
N VAL A 45 2.61 7.58 2.31
CA VAL A 45 1.47 7.40 1.40
C VAL A 45 0.82 8.72 1.01
N HIS A 46 0.13 8.72 -0.13
CA HIS A 46 -0.72 9.84 -0.56
C HIS A 46 -2.16 9.69 -0.02
N ASP A 47 -2.68 8.46 -0.05
CA ASP A 47 -4.05 8.10 0.33
C ASP A 47 -4.08 7.59 1.78
N VAL A 48 -4.05 8.54 2.73
CA VAL A 48 -3.86 8.23 4.16
C VAL A 48 -5.03 7.43 4.75
N ARG A 49 -6.26 7.85 4.47
CA ARG A 49 -7.47 7.22 5.05
C ARG A 49 -7.56 5.75 4.66
N GLU A 50 -7.40 5.47 3.38
CA GLU A 50 -7.49 4.16 2.75
C GLU A 50 -6.37 3.25 3.26
N THR A 51 -5.14 3.77 3.34
CA THR A 51 -3.99 3.02 3.85
C THR A 51 -4.16 2.67 5.33
N VAL A 52 -4.61 3.60 6.16
CA VAL A 52 -4.84 3.35 7.59
C VAL A 52 -5.94 2.31 7.79
N GLN A 53 -7.03 2.40 7.02
CA GLN A 53 -8.10 1.39 7.06
C GLN A 53 -7.54 0.01 6.70
N ALA A 54 -6.81 -0.10 5.58
CA ALA A 54 -6.25 -1.36 5.11
C ALA A 54 -5.31 -2.00 6.15
N LEU A 55 -4.42 -1.21 6.75
CA LEU A 55 -3.48 -1.69 7.78
C LEU A 55 -4.21 -2.17 9.06
N LYS A 56 -5.25 -1.45 9.50
CA LYS A 56 -6.06 -1.87 10.66
C LYS A 56 -6.78 -3.19 10.39
N VAL A 57 -7.38 -3.34 9.22
CA VAL A 57 -8.05 -4.58 8.81
C VAL A 57 -7.05 -5.73 8.71
N GLN A 58 -5.89 -5.51 8.08
CA GLN A 58 -4.81 -6.50 8.02
C GLN A 58 -4.38 -6.97 9.41
N ALA A 59 -4.15 -6.04 10.34
CA ALA A 59 -3.77 -6.38 11.71
C ALA A 59 -4.85 -7.21 12.43
N ALA A 60 -6.13 -6.88 12.25
CA ALA A 60 -7.24 -7.63 12.82
C ALA A 60 -7.32 -9.05 12.25
N VAL A 61 -7.17 -9.22 10.92
CA VAL A 61 -7.16 -10.54 10.26
C VAL A 61 -5.97 -11.38 10.73
N MET A 62 -4.79 -10.79 10.84
CA MET A 62 -3.59 -11.49 11.31
C MET A 62 -3.66 -11.92 12.78
N ALA A 63 -4.39 -11.17 13.62
CA ALA A 63 -4.59 -11.53 15.02
C ALA A 63 -5.66 -12.60 15.23
N ALA A 64 -6.49 -12.86 14.22
CA ALA A 64 -7.57 -13.86 14.28
C ALA A 64 -7.13 -15.28 13.88
N GLY A 65 -5.90 -15.45 13.38
CA GLY A 65 -5.30 -16.75 13.08
C GLY A 65 -4.22 -17.11 14.10
#